data_AF-A0ABD6EJP5-F1
#
_entry.id   AF-A0ABD6EJP5-F1
#
_cell.length_a   1.000
_cell.length_b   1.000
_cell.length_c   1.000
_cell.angle_alpha   90.00
_cell.angle_beta   90.00
_cell.angle_gamma   90.00
#
_symmetry.space_group_name_H-M   'P 1'
#
loop_
_entity.id
_entity.type
_entity.pdbx_description
1 polymer ?
#
loop_
_entity_poly.entity_id
_entity_poly.type
_entity_poly.pdbx_seq_one_letter_code
_entity_poly.pdbx_strand_id
1 'polypeptide(L)'
;MAKRSAFVSCYISPSELFGFSLFLQIVKNADDDALRILNEILVYNPQNRLAGPQLLGDHFFDELFDPTTKRSGQPLTLLTRKDLEEALNREQTTKEISSISESGRRKSPSIQEII
;
A
#
# COMPACT_ATOMS: atom_id res chain seq x y z
N MET A 1 30.86 9.79 22.35
CA MET A 1 29.84 9.08 23.16
C MET A 1 28.49 9.23 22.47
N ALA A 2 27.93 8.11 22.01
CA ALA A 2 26.83 8.03 21.05
C ALA A 2 25.47 8.41 21.68
N LYS A 3 24.69 9.25 20.99
CA LYS A 3 23.27 9.50 21.31
C LYS A 3 22.42 8.53 20.50
N ARG A 4 21.60 7.76 21.22
CA ARG A 4 20.84 6.61 20.74
C ARG A 4 19.81 7.02 19.70
N SER A 5 19.86 6.34 18.56
CA SER A 5 18.83 6.29 17.52
C SER A 5 17.53 5.75 18.11
N ALA A 6 16.42 6.44 17.88
CA ALA A 6 15.08 5.97 18.22
C ALA A 6 14.72 4.84 17.23
N PHE A 7 15.00 3.62 17.64
CA PHE A 7 14.48 2.42 17.01
C PHE A 7 12.97 2.39 17.31
N VAL A 8 12.16 2.83 16.34
CA VAL A 8 10.71 2.64 16.36
C VAL A 8 10.47 1.14 16.23
N SER A 9 10.52 0.44 17.36
CA SER A 9 10.05 -0.92 17.49
C SER A 9 8.54 -0.88 17.52
N CYS A 10 7.92 -0.97 16.34
CA CYS A 10 6.53 -1.43 16.27
C CYS A 10 6.51 -2.85 16.82
N TYR A 11 6.04 -3.00 18.06
CA TYR A 11 5.75 -4.28 18.69
C TYR A 11 4.67 -4.98 17.87
N ILE A 12 5.09 -5.86 16.96
CA ILE A 12 4.21 -6.86 16.37
C ILE A 12 3.86 -7.84 17.50
N SER A 13 2.57 -7.94 17.82
CA SER A 13 2.07 -8.76 18.92
C SER A 13 2.28 -10.25 18.61
N PRO A 14 2.73 -11.09 19.56
CA PRO A 14 3.02 -12.52 19.33
C PRO A 14 1.82 -13.36 18.86
N SER A 15 0.60 -12.82 18.93
CA SER A 15 -0.63 -13.47 18.44
C SER A 15 -0.80 -13.43 16.92
N GLU A 16 -0.06 -12.59 16.18
CA GLU A 16 -0.13 -12.55 14.71
C GLU A 16 0.61 -13.72 14.04
N LEU A 17 1.58 -14.32 14.74
CA LEU A 17 2.26 -15.55 14.29
C LEU A 17 1.35 -16.80 14.32
N PHE A 18 0.29 -16.79 15.13
CA PHE A 18 -0.65 -17.92 15.24
C PHE A 18 -1.76 -17.87 14.18
N GLY A 19 -2.12 -16.67 13.68
CA GLY A 19 -3.12 -16.51 12.62
C GLY A 19 -2.61 -16.94 11.24
N PHE A 20 -1.32 -16.76 10.98
CA PHE A 20 -0.70 -17.08 9.69
C PHE A 20 -0.73 -18.60 9.38
N SER A 21 -0.57 -19.44 10.41
CA SER A 21 -0.69 -20.91 10.29
C SER A 21 -2.10 -21.38 9.93
N LEU A 22 -3.14 -20.62 10.28
CA LEU A 22 -4.53 -21.03 10.02
C LEU A 22 -4.90 -20.80 8.56
N PHE A 23 -4.50 -19.67 7.98
CA PHE A 23 -4.82 -19.35 6.58
C PHE A 23 -4.16 -20.32 5.59
N LEU A 24 -2.90 -20.67 5.82
CA LEU A 24 -2.18 -21.67 5.02
C LEU A 24 -2.79 -23.07 5.14
N GLN A 25 -3.36 -23.42 6.29
CA GLN A 25 -4.08 -24.70 6.48
C GLN A 25 -5.43 -24.75 5.78
N ILE A 26 -6.14 -23.60 5.67
CA ILE A 26 -7.44 -23.51 5.00
C ILE A 26 -7.28 -23.69 3.48
N VAL A 27 -6.20 -23.17 2.89
CA VAL A 27 -5.99 -23.19 1.45
C VAL A 27 -4.78 -24.06 1.08
N LYS A 28 -4.97 -25.38 1.15
CA LYS A 28 -3.91 -26.39 0.99
C LYS A 28 -3.15 -26.35 -0.36
N ASN A 29 -3.68 -25.67 -1.36
CA ASN A 29 -3.12 -25.60 -2.73
C ASN A 29 -3.04 -24.16 -3.25
N ALA A 30 -3.06 -23.15 -2.39
CA ALA A 30 -2.87 -21.77 -2.85
C ALA A 30 -1.41 -21.52 -3.22
N ASP A 31 -1.23 -20.61 -4.18
CA ASP A 31 0.07 -20.03 -4.49
C ASP A 31 0.60 -19.23 -3.29
N ASP A 32 1.88 -19.43 -2.98
CA ASP A 32 2.55 -18.74 -1.87
C ASP A 32 2.55 -17.22 -2.08
N ASP A 33 2.68 -16.74 -3.32
CA ASP A 33 2.63 -15.32 -3.64
C ASP A 33 1.23 -14.73 -3.44
N ALA A 34 0.19 -15.49 -3.78
CA ALA A 34 -1.18 -15.10 -3.51
C ALA A 34 -1.45 -14.98 -2.01
N LEU A 35 -0.92 -15.92 -1.22
CA LEU A 35 -1.06 -15.93 0.23
C LEU A 35 -0.31 -14.78 0.90
N ARG A 36 0.89 -14.45 0.40
CA ARG A 36 1.66 -13.29 0.87
C ARG A 36 0.87 -12.00 0.70
N ILE A 37 0.36 -11.74 -0.50
CA ILE A 37 -0.42 -10.52 -0.80
C ILE A 37 -1.70 -10.48 0.01
N LEU A 38 -2.38 -11.62 0.14
CA LEU A 38 -3.60 -11.70 0.92
C LEU A 38 -3.38 -11.30 2.38
N ASN A 39 -2.21 -11.63 2.95
CA ASN A 39 -1.86 -11.20 4.31
C ASN A 39 -1.65 -9.68 4.40
N GLU A 40 -1.08 -9.06 3.37
CA GLU A 40 -0.89 -7.60 3.32
C GLU A 40 -2.21 -6.83 3.11
N ILE A 41 -3.21 -7.47 2.50
CA ILE A 41 -4.58 -6.92 2.35
C ILE A 41 -5.42 -7.12 3.62
N LEU A 42 -5.35 -8.30 4.24
CA LEU A 42 -6.19 -8.69 5.38
C LEU A 42 -5.64 -8.21 6.73
N VAL A 43 -5.05 -7.01 6.76
CA VAL A 43 -4.57 -6.37 7.99
C VAL A 43 -5.73 -5.67 8.71
N TYR A 44 -5.78 -5.83 10.04
CA TYR A 44 -6.80 -5.22 10.88
C TYR A 44 -6.72 -3.68 10.86
N ASN A 45 -5.51 -3.13 10.98
CA ASN A 45 -5.29 -1.70 10.89
C ASN A 45 -5.43 -1.22 9.43
N PRO A 46 -6.41 -0.35 9.11
CA PRO A 46 -6.64 0.10 7.73
C PRO A 46 -5.48 0.94 7.17
N GLN A 47 -4.68 1.60 8.02
CA GLN A 47 -3.54 2.41 7.57
C GLN A 47 -2.37 1.54 7.07
N ASN A 48 -2.29 0.29 7.52
CA ASN A 48 -1.23 -0.65 7.15
C ASN A 48 -1.65 -1.57 6.00
N ARG A 49 -2.87 -1.43 5.49
CA ARG A 49 -3.42 -2.28 4.44
C ARG A 49 -2.81 -1.94 3.09
N LEU A 50 -2.32 -2.95 2.38
CA LEU A 50 -1.93 -2.80 0.99
C LEU A 50 -3.19 -2.61 0.12
N ALA A 51 -3.26 -1.51 -0.63
CA ALA A 51 -4.42 -1.17 -1.44
C ALA A 51 -4.04 -0.37 -2.70
N GLY A 52 -4.99 -0.27 -3.62
CA GLY A 52 -4.91 0.65 -4.75
C GLY A 52 -3.80 0.31 -5.76
N PRO A 53 -3.17 1.32 -6.37
CA PRO A 53 -2.09 1.13 -7.34
C PRO A 53 -0.88 0.41 -6.76
N GLN A 54 -0.61 0.56 -5.46
CA GLN A 54 0.49 -0.14 -4.80
C GLN A 54 0.26 -1.66 -4.74
N LEU A 55 -0.99 -2.08 -4.57
CA LEU A 55 -1.36 -3.50 -4.62
C LEU A 55 -1.18 -4.07 -6.03
N LEU A 56 -1.63 -3.34 -7.06
CA LEU A 56 -1.52 -3.77 -8.45
C LEU A 56 -0.09 -3.72 -9.00
N GLY A 57 0.83 -3.04 -8.31
CA GLY A 57 2.25 -3.03 -8.63
C GLY A 57 3.03 -4.24 -8.09
N ASP A 58 2.38 -5.16 -7.37
CA ASP A 58 2.99 -6.40 -6.92
C ASP A 58 3.17 -7.38 -8.09
N HIS A 59 4.28 -8.14 -8.10
CA HIS A 59 4.66 -9.04 -9.19
C HIS A 59 3.60 -10.11 -9.48
N PHE A 60 2.80 -10.48 -8.49
CA PHE A 60 1.70 -11.43 -8.68
C PHE A 60 0.68 -10.96 -9.72
N PHE A 61 0.51 -9.64 -9.88
CA PHE A 61 -0.42 -9.07 -10.85
C PHE A 61 0.24 -8.74 -12.20
N ASP A 62 1.52 -9.03 -12.40
CA ASP A 62 2.21 -8.73 -13.67
C ASP A 62 1.53 -9.40 -14.87
N GLU A 63 0.98 -10.61 -14.67
CA GLU A 63 0.25 -11.35 -15.70
C GLU A 63 -1.00 -10.59 -16.17
N LEU A 64 -1.65 -9.77 -15.33
CA LEU A 64 -2.81 -8.97 -15.75
C LEU A 64 -2.45 -7.93 -16.81
N PHE A 65 -1.20 -7.46 -16.83
CA PHE A 65 -0.73 -6.42 -17.73
C PHE A 65 0.01 -6.97 -18.96
N ASP A 66 0.18 -8.30 -19.03
CA ASP A 66 0.75 -8.95 -20.20
C ASP A 66 -0.31 -9.02 -21.32
N PRO A 67 -0.01 -8.48 -22.52
CA PRO A 67 -0.94 -8.50 -23.65
C PRO A 67 -1.25 -9.91 -24.18
N THR A 68 -0.48 -10.92 -23.77
CA THR A 68 -0.68 -12.32 -24.14
C THR A 68 -1.64 -13.05 -23.20
N THR A 69 -1.93 -12.49 -22.03
CA THR A 69 -2.84 -13.07 -21.05
C THR A 69 -4.27 -13.10 -21.56
N LYS A 70 -4.90 -14.26 -21.43
CA LYS A 70 -6.25 -14.51 -21.94
C LYS A 70 -7.18 -14.91 -20.82
N ARG A 71 -8.31 -14.22 -20.73
CA ARG A 71 -9.46 -14.64 -19.93
C ARG A 71 -10.37 -15.50 -20.78
N SER A 72 -10.45 -16.79 -20.48
CA SER A 72 -11.31 -17.74 -21.23
C SER A 72 -11.08 -17.71 -22.75
N GLY A 73 -9.82 -17.54 -23.17
CA GLY A 73 -9.43 -17.46 -24.57
C GLY A 73 -9.53 -16.07 -25.21
N GLN A 74 -10.10 -15.07 -24.54
CA GLN A 74 -10.15 -13.68 -25.01
C GLN A 74 -9.04 -12.85 -24.38
N PRO A 75 -8.36 -11.96 -25.12
CA PRO A 75 -7.32 -11.10 -24.58
C PRO A 75 -7.91 -10.12 -23.55
N LEU A 76 -7.15 -9.84 -22.49
CA LEU A 76 -7.50 -8.80 -21.52
C LEU A 76 -7.15 -7.42 -22.11
N THR A 77 -8.10 -6.75 -22.75
CA THR A 77 -7.84 -5.47 -23.46
C THR A 77 -8.02 -4.21 -22.60
N LEU A 78 -8.59 -4.36 -21.40
CA LEU A 78 -8.99 -3.23 -20.55
C LEU A 78 -7.88 -2.71 -19.64
N LEU A 79 -6.81 -3.49 -19.44
CA LEU A 79 -5.72 -3.15 -18.54
C LEU A 79 -4.41 -3.26 -19.29
N THR A 80 -3.66 -2.18 -19.33
CA THR A 80 -2.34 -2.11 -19.94
C THR A 80 -1.32 -1.66 -18.91
N ARG A 81 -0.04 -1.95 -19.18
CA ARG A 81 1.07 -1.50 -18.32
C ARG A 81 1.11 0.03 -18.15
N LYS A 82 0.63 0.78 -19.15
CA LYS A 82 0.52 2.24 -19.07
C LYS A 82 -0.47 2.70 -18.00
N ASP A 83 -1.57 1.96 -17.83
CA ASP A 83 -2.59 2.28 -16.83
C ASP A 83 -2.03 2.11 -15.41
N LEU A 84 -1.16 1.10 -15.21
CA LEU A 84 -0.44 0.91 -13.95
C LEU A 84 0.54 2.06 -13.67
N GLU A 85 1.36 2.44 -14.66
CA GLU A 85 2.30 3.56 -14.53
C GLU A 85 1.60 4.88 -14.22
N GLU A 86 0.49 5.18 -14.89
CA GLU A 86 -0.31 6.37 -14.63
C GLU A 86 -0.89 6.37 -13.21
N ALA A 87 -1.39 5.22 -12.74
CA ALA A 87 -1.95 5.08 -11.41
C ALA A 87 -0.88 5.29 -10.31
N LEU A 88 0.33 4.74 -10.49
CA LEU A 88 1.44 4.91 -9.54
C LEU A 88 1.93 6.36 -9.47
N ASN A 89 2.06 7.04 -10.62
CA ASN A 89 2.51 8.43 -10.67
C ASN A 89 1.53 9.40 -9.99
N ARG A 90 0.21 9.15 -10.14
CA ARG A 90 -0.84 9.95 -9.47
C ARG A 90 -0.82 9.80 -7.95
N GLU A 91 -0.51 8.61 -7.45
CA GLU A 91 -0.29 8.39 -6.01
C GLU A 91 0.92 9.16 -5.49
N GLN A 92 2.04 9.14 -6.21
CA GLN A 92 3.26 9.88 -5.84
C GLN A 92 2.97 11.38 -5.70
N THR A 93 2.31 11.95 -6.69
CA THR A 93 1.97 13.38 -6.74
C THR A 93 1.06 13.78 -5.58
N THR A 94 0.11 12.91 -5.21
CA THR A 94 -0.82 13.17 -4.10
C THR A 94 -0.11 13.16 -2.75
N LYS A 95 0.85 12.26 -2.55
CA LYS A 95 1.68 12.17 -1.31
C LYS A 95 2.63 13.37 -1.17
N GLU A 96 3.15 13.88 -2.29
CA GLU A 96 3.97 15.11 -2.31
C GLU A 96 3.15 16.35 -1.98
N ILE A 97 1.95 16.49 -2.55
CA ILE A 97 1.07 17.64 -2.26
C ILE A 97 0.60 17.64 -0.80
N SER A 98 0.28 16.47 -0.22
CA SER A 98 -0.11 16.38 1.19
C SER A 98 1.03 16.79 2.13
N SER A 99 2.27 16.39 1.81
CA SER A 99 3.45 16.74 2.61
C SER A 99 3.87 18.22 2.48
N ILE A 100 3.59 18.86 1.34
CA ILE A 100 3.80 20.31 1.18
C ILE A 100 2.78 21.12 2.00
N SER A 101 1.55 20.61 2.18
CA SER A 101 0.50 21.31 2.92
C SER A 101 0.68 21.33 4.46
N GLU A 102 1.56 20.51 5.03
CA GLU A 102 1.80 20.45 6.49
C GLU A 102 2.88 21.44 6.98
N SER A 103 3.68 22.03 6.08
CA SER A 103 4.71 23.03 6.41
C SER A 103 4.20 24.47 6.49
N GLY A 104 2.92 24.71 6.15
CA GLY A 104 2.35 26.04 5.93
C GLY A 104 1.30 26.49 6.94
N ARG A 105 1.39 26.16 8.24
CA ARG A 105 0.47 26.76 9.24
C ARG A 105 0.86 28.22 9.51
N ARG A 106 0.27 29.10 8.70
CA ARG A 106 0.29 30.56 8.79
C ARG A 106 0.11 31.00 10.25
N LYS A 107 1.06 31.78 10.77
CA LYS A 107 0.83 32.60 11.98
C LYS A 107 -0.36 33.50 11.68
N SER A 108 -1.44 33.36 12.44
CA SER A 108 -2.55 34.31 12.45
C SER A 108 -2.01 35.69 12.86
N PRO A 109 -2.38 36.78 12.15
CA PRO A 109 -2.06 38.11 12.63
C PRO A 109 -2.85 38.36 13.94
N SER A 110 -2.14 38.82 14.96
CA SER A 110 -2.71 39.26 16.23
C SER A 110 -3.59 40.49 16.00
N ILE A 111 -4.88 40.40 16.31
CA ILE A 111 -5.76 41.56 16.44
C ILE A 111 -5.43 42.23 17.78
N GLN A 112 -4.61 43.28 17.80
CA GLN A 112 -4.60 44.31 18.84
C GLN A 112 -4.07 45.63 18.26
N GLU A 113 -4.88 46.33 17.48
CA GLU A 113 -4.73 47.78 17.27
C GLU A 113 -6.00 48.38 16.64
N ILE A 114 -7.10 48.44 17.40
CA ILE A 114 -8.17 49.44 17.18
C ILE A 114 -8.82 49.74 18.54
N ILE A 115 -8.33 50.78 19.23
CA ILE A 115 -9.00 52.02 19.66
C ILE A 115 -7.94 52.88 20.35
#